data_AF-A0A842YCG5-F1
#
_entry.id   AF-A0A842YCG5-F1
#
_cell.length_a   1.000
_cell.length_b   1.000
_cell.length_c   1.000
_cell.angle_alpha   90.00
_cell.angle_beta   90.00
_cell.angle_gamma   90.00
#
_symmetry.space_group_name_H-M   'P 1'
#
loop_
_entity.id
_entity.type
_entity.pdbx_description
1 polymer ?
#
loop_
_entity_poly.entity_id
_entity_poly.type
_entity_poly.pdbx_seq_one_letter_code
_entity_poly.pdbx_strand_id
1 'polypeptide(L)'
;MQTYLAAKNILTISSVRALVLSGSSSEVVYSSILVAEKWLDNQCFSVFCATGECRHSSVAFIRYLNASGKTERLNRMIAQLTKFRDTKGGWKGFPYFFTLLTLSEIESSIADDELKYALAFAEQRFKKSRIEEPYNTRRNEIFARVQSRFGQSLLNHV
;
A
#
# COMPACT_ATOMS: atom_id res chain seq x y z
N MET A 1 -11.87 10.24 15.46
CA MET A 1 -10.41 9.97 15.50
C MET A 1 -9.77 10.81 14.40
N GLN A 2 -9.13 11.93 14.75
CA GLN A 2 -8.45 12.81 13.78
C GLN A 2 -7.07 12.23 13.47
N THR A 3 -6.85 11.79 12.23
CA THR A 3 -5.58 11.22 11.78
C THR A 3 -4.65 12.30 11.23
N TYR A 4 -4.22 13.24 12.08
CA TYR A 4 -3.50 14.44 11.65
C TYR A 4 -2.09 14.12 11.11
N LEU A 5 -1.35 13.25 11.82
CA LEU A 5 0.01 12.88 11.43
C LEU A 5 0.01 11.99 10.19
N ALA A 6 -0.91 11.03 10.12
CA ALA A 6 -1.08 10.18 8.94
C ALA A 6 -1.43 11.02 7.71
N ALA A 7 -2.39 11.96 7.81
CA ALA A 7 -2.78 12.80 6.68
C ALA A 7 -1.61 13.63 6.14
N LYS A 8 -0.86 14.30 7.04
CA LYS A 8 0.33 15.06 6.68
C LYS A 8 1.38 14.18 6.01
N ASN A 9 1.74 13.06 6.63
CA ASN A 9 2.78 12.17 6.12
C ASN A 9 2.39 11.56 4.77
N ILE A 10 1.15 11.07 4.64
CA ILE A 10 0.66 10.46 3.40
C ILE A 10 0.63 11.48 2.27
N LEU A 11 0.24 12.73 2.54
CA LEU A 11 0.26 13.78 1.54
C LEU A 11 1.69 13.99 1.03
N THR A 12 2.66 14.21 1.92
CA THR A 12 4.07 14.37 1.55
C THR A 12 4.58 13.16 0.75
N ILE A 13 4.37 11.94 1.25
CA ILE A 13 4.81 10.71 0.57
C ILE A 13 4.17 10.59 -0.82
N SER A 14 2.88 10.88 -0.94
CA SER A 14 2.14 10.77 -2.20
C SER A 14 2.57 11.83 -3.21
N SER A 15 2.86 13.07 -2.75
CA SER A 15 3.40 14.14 -3.58
C SER A 15 4.78 13.77 -4.12
N VAL A 16 5.69 13.28 -3.27
CA VAL A 16 7.02 12.85 -3.72
C VAL A 16 6.93 11.67 -4.68
N ARG A 17 6.08 10.68 -4.38
CA ARG A 17 5.81 9.56 -5.30
C ARG A 17 5.31 10.05 -6.65
N ALA A 18 4.43 11.05 -6.69
CA ALA A 18 3.93 11.63 -7.94
C ALA A 18 5.06 12.34 -8.73
N LEU A 19 5.95 13.07 -8.05
CA LEU A 19 7.11 13.68 -8.68
C LEU A 19 8.06 12.63 -9.27
N VAL A 20 8.34 11.54 -8.54
CA VAL A 20 9.15 10.41 -9.05
C VAL A 20 8.51 9.81 -10.30
N LEU A 21 7.20 9.52 -10.26
CA LEU A 21 6.48 8.94 -11.38
C LEU A 21 6.29 9.88 -12.57
N SER A 22 6.42 11.19 -12.37
CA SER A 22 6.35 12.15 -13.47
C SER A 22 7.49 12.00 -14.48
N GLY A 23 8.61 11.39 -14.06
CA GLY A 23 9.80 11.23 -14.90
C GLY A 23 10.41 12.56 -15.36
N SER A 24 10.08 13.68 -14.69
CA SER A 24 10.55 15.00 -15.08
C SER A 24 12.07 15.09 -15.00
N SER A 25 12.69 15.65 -16.05
CA SER A 25 14.11 15.98 -16.10
C SER A 25 14.45 17.35 -15.49
N SER A 26 13.46 18.04 -14.89
CA SER A 26 13.67 19.35 -14.27
C SER A 26 14.55 19.25 -13.03
N GLU A 27 15.61 20.06 -12.97
CA GLU A 27 16.50 20.17 -11.81
C GLU A 27 15.75 20.55 -10.53
N VAL A 28 14.71 21.39 -10.64
CA VAL A 28 13.87 21.80 -9.51
C VAL A 28 13.08 20.60 -8.95
N VAL A 29 12.54 19.77 -9.85
CA VAL A 29 11.82 18.55 -9.46
C VAL A 29 12.78 17.57 -8.79
N TYR A 30 13.95 17.33 -9.39
CA TYR A 30 14.98 16.46 -8.83
C TYR A 30 15.41 16.91 -7.43
N SER A 31 15.73 18.20 -7.27
CA SER A 31 16.13 18.77 -5.97
C SER A 31 15.02 18.64 -4.93
N SER A 32 13.76 18.83 -5.34
CA SER A 32 12.59 18.67 -4.45
C SER A 32 12.42 17.22 -3.99
N ILE A 33 12.65 16.25 -4.88
CA ILE A 33 12.64 14.82 -4.53
C ILE A 33 13.75 14.53 -3.52
N LEU A 34 14.98 15.02 -3.73
CA LEU A 34 16.10 14.78 -2.82
C LEU A 34 15.87 15.33 -1.41
N VAL A 35 15.35 16.56 -1.30
CA VAL A 35 15.04 17.16 0.02
C VAL A 35 13.97 16.34 0.73
N ALA A 36 12.92 15.95 0.02
CA ALA A 36 11.83 15.20 0.61
C ALA A 36 12.25 13.76 0.97
N GLU A 37 13.08 13.11 0.15
CA GLU A 37 13.67 11.80 0.43
C GLU A 37 14.47 11.80 1.73
N LYS A 38 15.33 12.80 1.93
CA LYS A 38 16.07 12.96 3.18
C LYS A 38 15.13 13.08 4.38
N TRP A 39 14.03 13.81 4.25
CA TRP A 39 13.03 13.89 5.32
C TRP A 39 12.36 12.54 5.55
N LEU A 40 11.91 11.87 4.49
CA LEU A 40 11.24 10.56 4.54
C LEU A 40 12.09 9.50 5.24
N ASP A 41 13.39 9.47 4.96
CA ASP A 41 14.30 8.49 5.54
C ASP A 41 14.50 8.66 7.04
N ASN A 42 14.28 9.87 7.56
CA ASN A 42 14.40 10.18 8.98
C ASN A 42 13.08 9.98 9.77
N GLN A 43 12.03 9.41 9.18
CA GLN A 43 10.74 9.20 9.85
C GLN A 43 10.60 7.80 10.48
N CYS A 44 9.74 7.66 11.51
CA CYS A 44 9.40 6.38 12.16
C CYS A 44 9.12 5.26 11.15
N PHE A 45 8.32 5.58 10.13
CA PHE A 45 7.77 4.62 9.19
C PHE A 45 8.79 4.18 8.14
N SER A 46 9.95 4.84 8.04
CA SER A 46 10.96 4.58 7.01
C SER A 46 11.65 3.22 7.20
N VAL A 47 11.56 2.67 8.41
CA VAL A 47 12.08 1.36 8.83
C VAL A 47 10.96 0.38 9.22
N PHE A 48 9.73 0.63 8.75
CA PHE A 48 8.51 -0.09 9.11
C PHE A 48 8.08 0.15 10.57
N CYS A 49 7.18 1.11 10.79
CA CYS A 49 6.60 1.37 12.11
C CYS A 49 5.11 1.00 12.13
N ALA A 50 4.78 -0.03 12.91
CA ALA A 50 3.44 -0.57 13.05
C ALA A 50 2.65 0.02 14.24
N THR A 51 3.01 1.22 14.71
CA THR A 51 2.39 1.87 15.87
C THR A 51 1.48 3.02 15.44
N GLY A 52 0.26 3.05 15.98
CA GLY A 52 -0.69 4.14 15.78
C GLY A 52 -0.86 4.55 14.31
N GLU A 53 -0.68 5.85 14.04
CA GLU A 53 -0.81 6.45 12.71
C GLU A 53 0.32 6.08 11.74
N CYS A 54 1.52 5.68 12.23
CA CYS A 54 2.64 5.27 11.37
C CYS A 54 2.28 4.04 10.50
N ARG A 55 1.23 3.27 10.83
CA ARG A 55 0.74 2.17 9.96
C ARG A 55 0.30 2.65 8.59
N HIS A 56 -0.43 3.77 8.52
CA HIS A 56 -0.85 4.32 7.23
C HIS A 56 0.34 4.91 6.47
N SER A 57 1.22 5.62 7.18
CA SER A 57 2.44 6.17 6.59
C SER A 57 3.40 5.09 6.09
N SER A 58 3.52 3.95 6.77
CA SER A 58 4.35 2.81 6.34
C SER A 58 3.84 2.22 5.02
N VAL A 59 2.52 2.06 4.88
CA VAL A 59 1.90 1.60 3.62
C VAL A 59 2.10 2.61 2.50
N ALA A 60 1.93 3.91 2.77
CA ALA A 60 2.22 4.95 1.78
C ALA A 60 3.71 4.94 1.37
N PHE A 61 4.62 4.77 2.33
CA PHE A 61 6.06 4.73 2.09
C PHE A 61 6.46 3.53 1.23
N ILE A 62 5.85 2.36 1.43
CA ILE A 62 5.99 1.19 0.55
C ILE A 62 5.64 1.56 -0.91
N ARG A 63 4.54 2.28 -1.16
CA ARG A 63 4.18 2.73 -2.52
C ARG A 63 5.21 3.70 -3.12
N TYR A 64 5.85 4.54 -2.30
CA TYR A 64 6.94 5.42 -2.73
C TYR A 64 8.20 4.62 -3.07
N LEU A 65 8.58 3.63 -2.26
CA LEU A 65 9.74 2.78 -2.53
C LEU A 65 9.57 2.02 -3.86
N ASN A 66 8.35 1.55 -4.16
CA ASN A 66 8.00 0.95 -5.44
C ASN A 66 8.25 1.91 -6.62
N ALA A 67 7.72 3.13 -6.54
CA ALA A 67 7.93 4.14 -7.58
C ALA A 67 9.40 4.55 -7.75
N SER A 68 10.17 4.52 -6.67
CA SER A 68 11.58 4.95 -6.66
C SER A 68 12.57 3.83 -7.00
N GLY A 69 12.09 2.63 -7.38
CA GLY A 69 12.95 1.50 -7.74
C GLY A 69 13.80 0.94 -6.58
N LYS A 70 13.43 1.21 -5.33
CA LYS A 70 14.20 0.80 -4.13
C LYS A 70 13.85 -0.64 -3.71
N THR A 71 14.03 -1.59 -4.62
CA THR A 71 13.49 -2.97 -4.54
C THR A 71 13.91 -3.73 -3.28
N GLU A 72 15.17 -3.66 -2.87
CA GLU A 72 15.65 -4.39 -1.68
C GLU A 72 14.96 -3.89 -0.40
N ARG A 73 14.87 -2.56 -0.23
CA ARG A 73 14.18 -1.95 0.91
C ARG A 73 12.67 -2.17 0.85
N LEU A 74 12.08 -2.13 -0.34
CA LEU A 74 10.69 -2.46 -0.57
C LEU A 74 10.36 -3.87 -0.08
N ASN A 75 11.14 -4.87 -0.52
CA ASN A 75 10.94 -6.26 -0.12
C ASN A 75 11.08 -6.46 1.40
N ARG A 76 12.06 -5.79 2.03
CA ARG A 76 12.17 -5.80 3.51
C ARG A 76 10.92 -5.26 4.19
N MET A 77 10.35 -4.16 3.70
CA MET A 77 9.15 -3.55 4.28
C MET A 77 7.93 -4.47 4.16
N ILE A 78 7.75 -5.12 2.99
CA ILE A 78 6.66 -6.08 2.78
C ILE A 78 6.87 -7.31 3.68
N ALA A 79 8.11 -7.79 3.85
CA ALA A 79 8.42 -8.89 4.76
C ALA A 79 8.07 -8.59 6.23
N GLN A 80 8.13 -7.33 6.66
CA GLN A 80 7.63 -6.97 7.99
C GLN A 80 6.10 -6.94 8.05
N LEU A 81 5.42 -6.53 6.97
CA LEU A 81 3.96 -6.51 6.89
C LEU A 81 3.35 -7.91 7.06
N THR A 82 3.98 -8.95 6.54
CA THR A 82 3.49 -10.34 6.63
C THR A 82 3.33 -10.82 8.09
N LYS A 83 4.13 -10.28 9.01
CA LYS A 83 4.05 -10.58 10.45
C LYS A 83 2.77 -10.05 11.11
N PHE A 84 2.03 -9.19 10.41
CA PHE A 84 0.79 -8.59 10.88
C PHE A 84 -0.45 -9.23 10.26
N ARG A 85 -0.34 -10.32 9.50
CA ARG A 85 -1.52 -11.07 9.00
C ARG A 85 -2.50 -11.36 10.15
N ASP A 86 -3.77 -11.02 9.95
CA ASP A 86 -4.82 -11.13 10.98
C ASP A 86 -5.62 -12.45 10.95
N THR A 87 -5.13 -13.44 10.18
CA THR A 87 -5.77 -14.73 9.86
C THR A 87 -7.16 -14.63 9.19
N LYS A 88 -7.55 -13.45 8.71
CA LYS A 88 -8.84 -13.15 8.07
C LYS A 88 -8.65 -12.43 6.72
N GLY A 89 -7.49 -12.65 6.08
CA GLY A 89 -7.10 -12.03 4.82
C GLY A 89 -6.71 -10.56 4.91
N GLY A 90 -6.57 -9.99 6.12
CA GLY A 90 -6.11 -8.63 6.34
C GLY A 90 -4.80 -8.56 7.13
N TRP A 91 -4.44 -7.33 7.50
CA TRP A 91 -3.26 -7.00 8.28
C TRP A 91 -3.67 -6.22 9.53
N LYS A 92 -3.40 -6.78 10.71
CA LYS A 92 -3.81 -6.28 12.02
C LYS A 92 -3.38 -4.83 12.21
N GLY A 93 -4.37 -3.94 12.29
CA GLY A 93 -4.19 -2.52 12.53
C GLY A 93 -3.83 -1.69 11.29
N PHE A 94 -3.55 -2.30 10.15
CA PHE A 94 -3.23 -1.61 8.89
C PHE A 94 -4.49 -1.29 8.08
N PRO A 95 -4.49 -0.20 7.29
CA PRO A 95 -5.64 0.18 6.48
C PRO A 95 -5.86 -0.81 5.33
N TYR A 96 -6.87 -1.68 5.46
CA TYR A 96 -7.09 -2.82 4.57
C TYR A 96 -7.06 -2.47 3.08
N PHE A 97 -7.97 -1.63 2.59
CA PHE A 97 -8.06 -1.30 1.16
C PHE A 97 -6.84 -0.52 0.65
N PHE A 98 -6.22 0.31 1.48
CA PHE A 98 -5.03 1.04 1.10
C PHE A 98 -3.80 0.10 1.00
N THR A 99 -3.72 -0.88 1.89
CA THR A 99 -2.68 -1.93 1.86
C THR A 99 -2.88 -2.83 0.64
N LEU A 100 -4.12 -3.24 0.37
CA LEU A 100 -4.45 -4.03 -0.81
C LEU A 100 -4.11 -3.31 -2.11
N LEU A 101 -4.49 -2.02 -2.25
CA LEU A 101 -4.10 -1.18 -3.37
C LEU A 101 -2.57 -1.10 -3.51
N THR A 102 -1.87 -0.87 -2.40
CA THR A 102 -0.41 -0.78 -2.37
C THR A 102 0.25 -2.04 -2.92
N LEU A 103 -0.15 -3.21 -2.42
CA LEU A 103 0.38 -4.49 -2.87
C LEU A 103 0.03 -4.77 -4.34
N SER A 104 -1.17 -4.37 -4.78
CA SER A 104 -1.61 -4.53 -6.18
C SER A 104 -0.76 -3.77 -7.21
N GLU A 105 -0.06 -2.71 -6.78
CA GLU A 105 0.81 -1.88 -7.61
C GLU A 105 2.25 -2.40 -7.68
N ILE A 106 2.62 -3.41 -6.90
CA ILE A 106 4.00 -3.88 -6.75
C ILE A 106 4.15 -5.19 -7.49
N GLU A 107 5.11 -5.27 -8.42
CA GLU A 107 5.48 -6.48 -9.14
C GLU A 107 6.58 -7.23 -8.39
N SER A 108 6.20 -8.05 -7.40
CA SER A 108 7.13 -8.90 -6.66
C SER A 108 6.41 -10.14 -6.13
N SER A 109 7.14 -11.25 -6.02
CA SER A 109 6.60 -12.50 -5.48
C SER A 109 6.09 -12.35 -4.04
N ILE A 110 6.80 -11.58 -3.19
CA ILE A 110 6.37 -11.36 -1.81
C ILE A 110 5.07 -10.53 -1.73
N ALA A 111 4.86 -9.58 -2.64
CA ALA A 111 3.58 -8.88 -2.74
C ALA A 111 2.47 -9.81 -3.26
N ASP A 112 2.78 -10.68 -4.24
CA ASP A 112 1.83 -11.66 -4.76
C ASP A 112 1.35 -12.62 -3.67
N ASP A 113 2.25 -13.09 -2.81
CA ASP A 113 1.91 -13.98 -1.71
C ASP A 113 0.97 -13.31 -0.70
N GLU A 114 1.19 -12.03 -0.40
CA GLU A 114 0.28 -11.25 0.45
C GLU A 114 -1.09 -11.02 -0.23
N LEU A 115 -1.12 -10.77 -1.53
CA LEU A 115 -2.37 -10.62 -2.29
C LEU A 115 -3.16 -11.93 -2.34
N LYS A 116 -2.50 -13.06 -2.56
CA LYS A 116 -3.12 -14.40 -2.51
C LYS A 116 -3.67 -14.71 -1.13
N TYR A 117 -2.91 -14.39 -0.07
CA TYR A 117 -3.39 -14.50 1.31
C TYR A 117 -4.66 -13.67 1.53
N ALA A 118 -4.72 -12.43 1.03
CA ALA A 118 -5.93 -11.60 1.15
C ALA A 118 -7.10 -12.13 0.33
N LEU A 119 -6.83 -12.63 -0.88
CA LEU A 119 -7.83 -13.18 -1.80
C LEU A 119 -8.50 -14.45 -1.26
N ALA A 120 -7.78 -15.30 -0.52
CA ALA A 120 -8.36 -16.50 0.08
C ALA A 120 -9.54 -16.22 1.03
N PHE A 121 -9.67 -14.98 1.51
CA PHE A 121 -10.78 -14.53 2.38
C PHE A 121 -11.65 -13.46 1.70
N ALA A 122 -11.47 -13.27 0.40
CA ALA A 122 -12.13 -12.21 -0.36
C ALA A 122 -13.65 -12.29 -0.26
N GLU A 123 -14.24 -13.47 -0.45
CA GLU A 123 -15.69 -13.62 -0.47
C GLU A 123 -16.36 -13.17 0.83
N GLN A 124 -15.72 -13.40 1.97
CA GLN A 124 -16.24 -13.00 3.27
C GLN A 124 -16.11 -11.49 3.50
N ARG A 125 -15.06 -10.87 2.95
CA ARG A 125 -14.67 -9.49 3.24
C ARG A 125 -15.20 -8.47 2.22
N PHE A 126 -15.49 -8.92 1.00
CA PHE A 126 -16.01 -8.09 -0.10
C PHE A 126 -17.47 -8.40 -0.44
N LYS A 127 -18.24 -9.06 0.44
CA LYS A 127 -19.70 -9.17 0.27
C LYS A 127 -20.26 -7.79 -0.05
N LYS A 128 -20.96 -7.67 -1.18
CA LYS A 128 -21.51 -6.42 -1.71
C LYS A 128 -22.10 -5.58 -0.57
N SER A 129 -21.42 -4.49 -0.23
CA SER A 129 -21.94 -3.45 0.65
C SER A 129 -23.30 -3.03 0.11
N ARG A 130 -24.37 -3.33 0.85
CA ARG A 130 -25.75 -2.94 0.50
C ARG A 130 -26.03 -1.46 0.72
N ILE A 131 -25.07 -0.73 1.28
CA ILE A 131 -25.15 0.70 1.57
C ILE A 131 -24.36 1.44 0.50
N GLU A 132 -24.94 2.49 -0.07
CA GLU A 132 -24.27 3.44 -0.96
C GLU A 132 -23.18 4.22 -0.20
N GLU A 133 -22.06 3.56 0.08
CA GLU A 133 -20.87 4.26 0.57
C GLU A 133 -20.13 4.92 -0.60
N PRO A 134 -19.68 6.18 -0.46
CA PRO A 134 -19.07 6.96 -1.53
C PRO A 134 -17.75 6.36 -2.07
N TYR A 135 -17.15 5.41 -1.35
CA TYR A 135 -15.88 4.78 -1.73
C TYR A 135 -16.05 3.36 -2.31
N ASN A 136 -17.28 2.85 -2.43
CA ASN A 136 -17.51 1.48 -2.89
C ASN A 136 -17.03 1.25 -4.33
N THR A 137 -17.23 2.22 -5.23
CA THR A 137 -16.72 2.13 -6.61
C THR A 137 -15.22 1.87 -6.62
N ARG A 138 -14.45 2.69 -5.91
CA ARG A 138 -12.99 2.56 -5.84
C ARG A 138 -12.53 1.26 -5.18
N ARG A 139 -13.24 0.81 -4.14
CA ARG A 139 -12.95 -0.47 -3.46
C ARG A 139 -13.17 -1.66 -4.39
N ASN A 140 -14.24 -1.63 -5.18
CA ASN A 140 -14.53 -2.65 -6.18
C ASN A 140 -13.49 -2.65 -7.30
N GLU A 141 -13.04 -1.49 -7.76
CA GLU A 141 -11.96 -1.38 -8.75
C GLU A 141 -10.64 -1.99 -8.24
N ILE A 142 -10.26 -1.71 -7.00
CA ILE A 142 -9.06 -2.32 -6.37
C ILE A 142 -9.22 -3.84 -6.34
N PHE A 143 -10.39 -4.33 -5.93
CA PHE A 143 -10.65 -5.75 -5.86
C PHE A 143 -10.60 -6.42 -7.24
N ALA A 144 -11.27 -5.84 -8.24
CA ALA A 144 -11.25 -6.33 -9.61
C ALA A 144 -9.83 -6.37 -10.18
N ARG A 145 -8.99 -5.35 -9.91
CA ARG A 145 -7.57 -5.36 -10.30
C ARG A 145 -6.82 -6.55 -9.71
N VAL A 146 -7.03 -6.82 -8.42
CA VAL A 146 -6.36 -7.94 -7.73
C VAL A 146 -6.85 -9.28 -8.28
N GLN A 147 -8.15 -9.44 -8.55
CA GLN A 147 -8.69 -10.66 -9.17
C GLN A 147 -8.12 -10.89 -10.58
N SER A 148 -8.08 -9.85 -11.42
CA SER A 148 -7.54 -9.96 -12.78
C SER A 148 -6.06 -10.35 -12.81
N ARG A 149 -5.29 -9.95 -11.79
CA ARG A 149 -3.86 -10.28 -11.68
C ARG A 149 -3.58 -11.79 -11.52
N PHE A 150 -4.47 -12.54 -10.86
CA PHE A 150 -4.27 -13.97 -10.62
C PHE A 150 -5.29 -14.88 -11.35
N GLY A 151 -6.21 -14.28 -12.10
CA GLY A 151 -7.32 -14.99 -12.75
C GLY A 151 -8.35 -15.53 -11.75
N GLN A 152 -9.53 -15.94 -12.24
CA GLN A 152 -10.61 -16.51 -11.41
C GLN A 152 -10.25 -17.87 -10.75
N SER A 153 -9.13 -18.52 -11.13
CA SER A 153 -8.83 -19.89 -10.68
C SER A 153 -8.54 -20.01 -9.17
N LEU A 154 -8.11 -18.94 -8.50
CA LEU A 154 -7.90 -18.93 -7.04
C LEU A 154 -9.18 -18.76 -6.22
N LEU A 155 -10.32 -18.49 -6.86
CA LEU A 155 -11.63 -18.37 -6.20
C LEU A 155 -12.42 -19.70 -6.22
N ASN A 156 -11.94 -20.71 -6.95
CA ASN A 156 -12.67 -21.97 -7.17
C ASN A 156 -12.15 -23.16 -6.34
N HIS A 157 -11.21 -22.94 -5.42
CA HIS A 157 -10.57 -24.00 -4.63
C HIS A 157 -10.58 -23.74 -3.12
N VAL A 158 -11.72 -23.27 -2.59
CA VAL A 158 -12.07 -23.36 -1.17
C VAL A 158 -13.43 -24.00 -1.03
#